data_AF-A0A820VQS8-F1
#
_entry.id   AF-A0A820VQS8-F1
#
_cell.length_a   1.000
_cell.length_b   1.000
_cell.length_c   1.000
_cell.angle_alpha   90.00
_cell.angle_beta   90.00
_cell.angle_gamma   90.00
#
_symmetry.space_group_name_H-M   'P 1'
#
loop_
_entity.id
_entity.type
_entity.pdbx_description
1 polymer ?
#
loop_
_entity_poly.entity_id
_entity_poly.type
_entity_poly.pdbx_seq_one_letter_code
_entity_poly.pdbx_strand_id
1 'polypeptide(L)' 'MTTATTDKKLYDICQKAKGISKCEGCSKIFCYNHFGDHRQELNQQLDEVE' A
#
# COMPACT_ATOMS: atom_id res chain seq x y z
N MET A 1 -1.07 -23.94 -23.45
CA MET A 1 -0.48 -22.60 -23.23
C MET A 1 -0.25 -22.46 -21.74
N THR A 2 1.02 -22.42 -21.32
CA THR A 2 1.43 -22.35 -19.91
C THR A 2 1.18 -20.95 -19.37
N THR A 3 0.11 -20.78 -18.60
CA THR A 3 -0.16 -19.56 -17.83
C THR A 3 0.86 -19.48 -16.70
N ALA A 4 1.96 -18.76 -16.91
CA ALA A 4 2.83 -18.30 -15.85
C ALA A 4 2.08 -17.21 -15.08
N THR A 5 1.23 -17.61 -14.14
CA THR A 5 0.64 -16.70 -13.17
C THR A 5 1.75 -16.34 -12.19
N THR A 6 2.59 -15.37 -12.57
CA THR A 6 3.43 -14.68 -11.61
C THR A 6 2.48 -14.12 -10.57
N ASP A 7 2.52 -14.67 -9.35
CA ASP A 7 1.85 -14.16 -8.16
C ASP A 7 2.39 -12.75 -7.87
N LYS A 8 1.97 -11.81 -8.70
CA LYS A 8 2.19 -10.41 -8.53
C LYS A 8 1.24 -10.03 -7.43
N LYS A 9 1.69 -10.12 -6.16
CA LYS A 9 0.91 -9.73 -4.98
C LYS A 9 0.18 -8.43 -5.28
N LEU A 10 -1.10 -8.56 -5.63
CA LEU A 10 -1.94 -7.46 -6.06
C LEU A 10 -2.33 -6.73 -4.79
N TYR A 11 -2.17 -5.41 -4.77
CA TYR A 11 -2.66 -4.62 -3.65
C TYR A 11 -4.17 -4.68 -3.63
N ASP A 12 -4.72 -4.83 -2.44
CA ASP A 12 -6.16 -4.77 -2.17
C ASP A 12 -6.80 -3.51 -2.78
N ILE A 13 -6.03 -2.41 -2.80
CA ILE A 13 -6.53 -1.07 -3.17
C ILE A 13 -6.40 -0.78 -4.66
N CYS A 14 -5.46 -1.40 -5.40
CA CYS A 14 -5.14 -0.92 -6.75
C CYS A 14 -4.77 -2.00 -7.78
N GLN A 15 -4.62 -3.26 -7.38
CA GLN A 15 -4.21 -4.37 -8.26
C GLN A 15 -3.01 -4.07 -9.21
N LYS A 16 -2.18 -3.08 -8.88
CA LYS A 16 -1.08 -2.60 -9.74
C LYS A 16 0.26 -2.94 -9.12
N ALA A 17 0.80 -4.10 -9.44
CA ALA A 17 2.02 -4.69 -8.87
C ALA A 17 3.36 -3.92 -9.07
N LYS A 18 3.37 -2.69 -9.62
CA LYS A 18 4.61 -1.91 -9.83
C LYS A 18 4.85 -0.96 -8.65
N GLY A 19 5.77 -1.34 -7.76
CA GLY A 19 6.31 -0.48 -6.68
C GLY A 19 5.57 -0.58 -5.35
N ILE A 20 5.96 -1.57 -4.53
CA ILE A 20 5.40 -1.83 -3.18
C ILE A 20 6.18 -1.04 -2.13
N SER A 21 5.47 -0.39 -1.22
CA SER A 21 6.00 0.17 0.03
C SER A 21 5.23 -0.45 1.19
N LYS A 22 5.95 -1.08 2.12
CA LYS A 22 5.35 -1.65 3.34
C LYS A 22 5.40 -0.60 4.43
N CYS A 23 4.26 -0.30 5.04
CA CYS A 23 4.21 0.45 6.28
C CYS A 23 4.53 -0.51 7.43
N GLU A 24 5.63 -0.29 8.16
CA GLU A 24 6.02 -1.15 9.28
C GLU A 24 5.09 -0.98 10.49
N GLY A 25 4.64 0.24 10.76
CA GLY A 25 3.69 0.51 11.86
C GLY A 25 2.32 -0.15 11.66
N CYS A 26 1.80 -0.16 10.43
CA CYS A 26 0.51 -0.76 10.14
C CYS A 26 0.62 -2.21 9.63
N SER A 27 1.82 -2.70 9.33
CA SER A 27 2.08 -3.99 8.65
C SER A 27 1.26 -4.19 7.35
N LYS A 28 0.85 -3.09 6.72
CA LYS A 28 0.09 -3.07 5.46
C LYS A 28 1.02 -2.71 4.30
N ILE A 29 0.73 -3.30 3.13
CA ILE A 29 1.48 -3.05 1.91
C ILE A 29 0.64 -2.13 1.01
N PHE A 30 1.23 -1.01 0.62
CA PHE A 30 0.61 -0.02 -0.25
C PHE A 30 1.44 0.16 -1.50
N CYS A 31 0.81 0.50 -2.62
CA CYS A 31 1.58 0.93 -3.78
C CYS A 31 2.09 2.36 -3.55
N TYR A 32 3.09 2.80 -4.30
CA TYR A 32 3.68 4.14 -4.16
C TYR A 32 2.63 5.27 -4.13
N ASN A 33 1.56 5.14 -4.93
CA ASN A 33 0.47 6.13 -4.98
C ASN A 33 -0.38 6.14 -3.69
N HIS A 34 -0.70 4.96 -3.15
CA HIS A 34 -1.52 4.83 -1.93
C HIS A 34 -0.71 4.98 -0.65
N PHE A 35 0.61 4.82 -0.72
CA PHE A 35 1.47 5.03 0.45
C PHE A 35 1.48 6.52 0.87
N GLY A 36 1.41 7.44 -0.11
CA GLY A 36 1.27 8.87 0.18
C GLY A 36 -0.05 9.20 0.88
N ASP A 37 -1.15 8.66 0.36
CA ASP A 37 -2.50 8.84 0.93
C ASP A 37 -2.57 8.28 2.36
N HIS A 38 -2.06 7.05 2.55
CA HIS A 38 -1.96 6.42 3.87
C HIS A 38 -1.14 7.26 4.86
N ARG A 39 -0.02 7.85 4.41
CA ARG A 39 0.81 8.71 5.24
C ARG A 39 0.09 10.00 5.62
N GLN A 40 -0.69 10.56 4.70
CA GLN A 40 -1.49 11.76 4.96
C GLN A 40 -2.59 11.48 5.98
N GLU A 41 -3.30 10.36 5.84
CA GLU A 41 -4.32 9.92 6.80
C GLU A 41 -3.73 9.67 8.19
N LEU A 42 -2.55 9.04 8.27
CA LEU A 42 -1.81 8.86 9.52
C LEU A 42 -1.44 10.20 10.14
N ASN A 43 -1.00 11.17 9.34
CA ASN A 43 -0.62 12.49 9.84
C ASN A 43 -1.83 13.26 10.39
N GLN A 44 -2.99 13.17 9.73
CA GLN A 44 -4.23 13.75 10.25
C GLN A 44 -4.65 13.12 11.57
N GLN A 45 -4.60 11.79 11.67
CA GLN A 45 -4.90 11.08 12.91
C GLN A 45 -3.94 11.43 14.05
N LEU A 46 -2.69 11.80 13.76
CA LEU A 46 -1.73 12.25 14.77
C LEU A 46 -1.99 13.69 15.21
N ASP A 47 -2.38 14.56 14.28
CA ASP A 47 -2.76 15.96 14.52
C ASP A 47 -4.07 16.08 15.30
N GLU A 48 -5.01 15.14 15.12
CA GLU A 48 -6.26 15.09 15.90
C GLU A 48 -6.07 14.56 17.34
N VAL A 49 -4.88 14.06 17.71
CA VAL A 49 -4.55 13.60 19.06
C VAL A 49 -3.78 14.71 19.81
N GLU A 50 -4.38 15.91 19.82
CA GLU A 50 -3.93 17.10 20.57
C GLU A 50 -4.96 17.55 21.61
#